data_AF-A0A0M8MKS3-F1
#
_entry.id   AF-A0A0M8MKS3-F1
#
_cell.length_a   1.000
_cell.length_b   1.000
_cell.length_c   1.000
_cell.angle_alpha   90.00
_cell.angle_beta   90.00
_cell.angle_gamma   90.00
#
_symmetry.space_group_name_H-M   'P 1'
#
loop_
_entity.id
_entity.type
_entity.pdbx_description
1 polymer ?
#
loop_
_entity_poly.entity_id
_entity_poly.type
_entity_poly.pdbx_seq_one_letter_code
_entity_poly.pdbx_strand_id
1 'polypeptide(L)'
;MKKLLLFVPFLSLFVACSADTDTEELANYKTSYSPAREMLVSEFPSDGALNTSCVKKLSAAASLKTTNGPGTGTLTFTAQVTNSPSGNYKARVEIQQLSDCDDFNSTTGNAVAFTNDVIYSNIGTNAPQVTGVSPSATFACYKWRLVIEGVSNSGSVTCNSKTAWYDAPLF
;
A
#
# COMPACT_ATOMS: atom_id res chain seq x y z
N MET A 1 71.19 -10.47 -8.96
CA MET A 1 69.92 -11.18 -8.69
C MET A 1 68.79 -10.19 -8.91
N LYS A 2 68.06 -10.27 -10.04
CA LYS A 2 67.03 -9.30 -10.42
C LYS A 2 65.66 -9.88 -10.04
N LYS A 3 64.92 -9.19 -9.15
CA LYS A 3 63.57 -9.56 -8.72
C LYS A 3 62.57 -9.02 -9.73
N LEU A 4 61.81 -9.90 -10.35
CA LEU A 4 60.72 -9.56 -11.26
C LEU A 4 59.41 -9.66 -10.46
N LEU A 5 58.78 -8.51 -10.21
CA LEU A 5 57.47 -8.41 -9.57
C LEU A 5 56.39 -8.53 -10.66
N LEU A 6 55.67 -9.65 -10.64
CA LEU A 6 54.55 -9.95 -11.52
C LEU A 6 53.28 -9.31 -10.92
N PHE A 7 52.81 -8.20 -11.51
CA PHE A 7 51.50 -7.63 -11.22
C PHE A 7 50.43 -8.37 -12.03
N VAL A 8 49.49 -9.03 -11.35
CA VAL A 8 48.28 -9.61 -11.94
C VAL A 8 47.16 -8.58 -11.83
N PRO A 9 46.58 -8.07 -12.93
CA PRO A 9 45.39 -7.23 -12.86
C PRO A 9 44.16 -8.10 -12.64
N PHE A 10 43.41 -7.80 -11.58
CA PHE A 10 42.07 -8.32 -11.34
C PHE A 10 41.13 -7.73 -12.39
N LEU A 11 40.75 -8.54 -13.37
CA LEU A 11 39.76 -8.24 -14.38
C LEU A 11 38.36 -8.33 -13.74
N SER A 12 37.81 -7.22 -13.25
CA SER A 12 36.40 -7.13 -12.85
C SER A 12 35.54 -6.85 -14.08
N LEU A 13 35.10 -7.93 -14.75
CA LEU A 13 33.99 -7.90 -15.69
C LEU A 13 32.68 -7.92 -14.90
N PHE A 14 31.97 -6.79 -14.84
CA PHE A 14 30.53 -6.81 -14.66
C PHE A 14 29.87 -6.25 -15.92
N VAL A 15 29.15 -7.17 -16.56
CA VAL A 15 28.34 -7.00 -17.76
C VAL A 15 27.16 -6.08 -17.46
N ALA A 16 26.84 -5.25 -18.47
CA ALA A 16 25.74 -4.31 -18.52
C ALA A 16 24.36 -4.96 -18.27
N CYS A 17 23.45 -4.19 -17.68
CA CYS A 17 22.03 -4.33 -18.00
C CYS A 17 21.54 -3.03 -18.61
N SER A 18 21.17 -3.15 -19.87
CA SER A 18 20.42 -2.22 -20.71
C SER A 18 19.10 -1.82 -20.07
N ALA A 19 18.74 -0.55 -20.18
CA ALA A 19 17.36 -0.10 -20.38
C ALA A 19 17.37 1.32 -20.97
N ASP A 20 17.28 1.33 -22.31
CA ASP A 20 16.69 2.33 -23.20
C ASP A 20 16.50 3.76 -22.68
N THR A 21 17.30 4.65 -23.24
CA THR A 21 16.98 6.07 -23.36
C THR A 21 15.96 6.25 -24.49
N ASP A 22 14.67 6.15 -24.18
CA ASP A 22 13.62 6.75 -24.99
C ASP A 22 13.06 7.96 -24.26
N THR A 23 13.54 9.12 -24.72
CA THR A 23 12.91 10.41 -24.56
C THR A 23 11.53 10.40 -25.23
N GLU A 24 10.51 10.94 -24.53
CA GLU A 24 9.12 11.18 -24.98
C GLU A 24 8.04 10.15 -24.60
N GLU A 25 7.90 9.80 -23.32
CA GLU A 25 6.59 9.33 -22.79
C GLU A 25 6.33 9.83 -21.35
N LEU A 26 6.66 11.10 -21.08
CA LEU A 26 6.63 11.68 -19.73
C LEU A 26 5.29 12.35 -19.35
N ALA A 27 4.16 11.81 -19.81
CA ALA A 27 2.85 12.42 -19.53
C ALA A 27 1.78 11.50 -18.94
N ASN A 28 1.95 10.17 -18.82
CA ASN A 28 0.89 9.32 -18.25
C ASN A 28 1.33 7.94 -17.74
N TYR A 29 2.48 7.85 -17.06
CA TYR A 29 2.84 6.60 -16.37
C TYR A 29 1.98 6.40 -15.11
N LYS A 30 0.72 5.95 -15.29
CA LYS A 30 -0.07 5.31 -14.23
C LYS A 30 0.54 3.94 -13.98
N THR A 31 1.55 3.86 -13.12
CA THR A 31 1.98 2.58 -12.55
C THR A 31 0.92 2.13 -11.54
N SER A 32 -0.15 1.51 -12.05
CA SER A 32 -1.03 0.71 -11.22
C SER A 32 -0.28 -0.55 -10.83
N TYR A 33 0.49 -0.48 -9.75
CA TYR A 33 1.00 -1.67 -9.09
C TYR A 33 -0.20 -2.36 -8.42
N SER A 34 -0.70 -3.41 -9.08
CA SER A 34 -1.71 -4.29 -8.51
C SER A 34 -0.99 -5.55 -8.05
N PRO A 35 -0.54 -5.64 -6.78
CA PRO A 35 -0.24 -6.93 -6.19
C PRO A 35 -1.58 -7.59 -5.88
N ALA A 36 -2.39 -7.87 -6.90
CA ALA A 36 -3.52 -8.77 -6.79
C ALA A 36 -2.97 -10.20 -6.72
N ARG A 37 -2.15 -10.48 -5.71
CA ARG A 37 -2.34 -11.76 -5.03
C ARG A 37 -3.73 -11.63 -4.43
N GLU A 38 -4.71 -12.25 -5.09
CA GLU A 38 -5.93 -12.70 -4.43
C GLU A 38 -5.50 -13.62 -3.28
N MET A 39 -5.03 -13.03 -2.17
CA MET A 39 -4.91 -13.76 -0.93
C MET A 39 -6.34 -14.08 -0.54
N LEU A 40 -6.65 -15.36 -0.69
CA LEU A 40 -7.90 -16.00 -0.31
C LEU A 40 -8.48 -15.33 0.93
N VAL A 41 -9.65 -14.73 0.68
CA VAL A 41 -10.69 -14.36 1.62
C VAL A 41 -10.58 -15.17 2.91
N SER A 42 -9.94 -14.61 3.94
CA SER A 42 -10.19 -15.03 5.31
C SER A 42 -11.22 -14.07 5.88
N GLU A 43 -12.28 -14.58 6.49
CA GLU A 43 -13.14 -13.79 7.36
C GLU A 43 -12.26 -13.07 8.37
N PHE A 44 -12.07 -11.77 8.19
CA PHE A 44 -11.13 -11.02 9.02
C PHE A 44 -11.75 -10.83 10.40
N PRO A 45 -11.06 -11.24 11.48
CA PRO A 45 -11.57 -11.02 12.83
C PRO A 45 -11.67 -9.52 13.10
N SER A 46 -12.78 -9.11 13.71
CA SER A 46 -12.97 -7.77 14.22
C SER A 46 -12.01 -7.52 15.37
N ASP A 47 -10.96 -6.74 15.13
CA ASP A 47 -10.09 -6.26 16.21
C ASP A 47 -10.72 -5.04 16.87
N GLY A 48 -11.28 -5.22 18.08
CA GLY A 48 -11.89 -4.17 18.92
C GLY A 48 -13.34 -4.47 19.34
N ALA A 49 -13.93 -3.60 20.16
CA ALA A 49 -15.25 -3.76 20.80
C ALA A 49 -16.46 -3.96 19.86
N LEU A 50 -16.25 -3.88 18.54
CA LEU A 50 -17.28 -4.07 17.53
C LEU A 50 -17.12 -5.45 16.90
N ASN A 51 -17.80 -6.46 17.43
CA ASN A 51 -17.75 -7.86 16.94
C ASN A 51 -18.42 -8.09 15.56
N THR A 52 -18.65 -7.04 14.77
CA THR A 52 -19.44 -7.11 13.54
C THR A 52 -18.60 -6.67 12.34
N SER A 53 -18.40 -7.59 11.40
CA SER A 53 -17.75 -7.29 10.12
C SER A 53 -18.71 -6.50 9.22
N CYS A 54 -18.22 -5.41 8.62
CA CYS A 54 -19.00 -4.63 7.65
C CYS A 54 -19.17 -5.33 6.30
N VAL A 55 -18.15 -6.03 5.85
CA VAL A 55 -18.09 -6.63 4.51
C VAL A 55 -17.55 -8.05 4.60
N LYS A 56 -18.04 -8.93 3.72
CA LYS A 56 -17.61 -10.33 3.68
C LYS A 56 -16.29 -10.53 2.95
N LYS A 57 -16.03 -9.71 1.92
CA LYS A 57 -14.82 -9.78 1.10
C LYS A 57 -14.27 -8.37 0.91
N LEU A 58 -13.02 -8.20 1.30
CA LEU A 58 -12.28 -6.94 1.22
C LEU A 58 -10.85 -7.23 0.77
N SER A 59 -10.45 -6.61 -0.34
CA SER A 59 -9.06 -6.50 -0.77
C SER A 59 -8.73 -5.02 -0.96
N ALA A 60 -7.45 -4.69 -1.16
CA ALA A 60 -7.03 -3.33 -1.46
C ALA A 60 -5.92 -3.31 -2.51
N ALA A 61 -5.83 -2.19 -3.20
CA ALA A 61 -4.75 -1.86 -4.12
C ALA A 61 -4.16 -0.49 -3.74
N ALA A 62 -2.87 -0.29 -3.99
CA ALA A 62 -2.21 0.99 -3.83
C ALA A 62 -1.73 1.50 -5.20
N SER A 63 -1.78 2.81 -5.40
CA SER A 63 -1.25 3.46 -6.59
C SER A 63 -0.55 4.74 -6.20
N LEU A 64 0.54 5.06 -6.88
CA LEU A 64 1.24 6.33 -6.74
C LEU A 64 0.95 7.20 -7.96
N LYS A 65 0.44 8.40 -7.73
CA LYS A 65 0.40 9.44 -8.76
C LYS A 65 1.56 10.40 -8.51
N THR A 66 2.57 10.37 -9.38
CA THR A 66 3.64 11.37 -9.38
C THR A 66 3.21 12.59 -10.20
N THR A 67 3.52 13.79 -9.72
CA THR A 67 3.17 15.03 -10.45
C THR A 67 4.39 15.84 -10.87
N ASN A 68 5.50 15.81 -10.13
CA ASN A 68 6.68 16.65 -10.38
C ASN A 68 8.02 15.89 -10.30
N GLY A 69 8.02 14.58 -10.59
CA GLY A 69 9.23 13.73 -10.54
C GLY A 69 9.33 12.82 -9.30
N PRO A 70 10.43 12.06 -9.15
CA PRO A 70 10.62 11.08 -8.08
C PRO A 70 10.47 11.73 -6.69
N GLY A 71 9.77 11.05 -5.78
CA GLY A 71 9.52 11.56 -4.42
C GLY A 71 8.43 12.63 -4.29
N THR A 72 7.90 13.15 -5.40
CA THR A 72 6.74 14.06 -5.40
C THR A 72 5.52 13.32 -5.94
N GLY A 73 4.70 12.80 -5.03
CA GLY A 73 3.52 12.07 -5.43
C GLY A 73 2.50 11.93 -4.32
N THR A 74 1.36 11.38 -4.69
CA THR A 74 0.27 11.08 -3.79
C THR A 74 -0.07 9.61 -3.88
N LEU A 75 0.05 8.91 -2.76
CA LEU A 75 -0.43 7.54 -2.62
C LEU A 75 -1.95 7.53 -2.52
N THR A 76 -2.55 6.62 -3.27
CA THR A 76 -3.98 6.34 -3.24
C THR A 76 -4.18 4.86 -2.95
N PHE A 77 -4.83 4.56 -1.83
CA PHE A 77 -5.25 3.23 -1.45
C PHE A 77 -6.72 3.06 -1.81
N THR A 78 -7.03 2.03 -2.60
CA THR A 78 -8.38 1.75 -3.09
C THR A 78 -8.87 0.43 -2.54
N ALA A 79 -10.04 0.44 -1.90
CA ALA A 79 -10.70 -0.75 -1.41
C ALA A 79 -11.47 -1.44 -2.54
N GLN A 80 -11.32 -2.75 -2.64
CA GLN A 80 -12.10 -3.60 -3.52
C GLN A 80 -13.03 -4.44 -2.65
N VAL A 81 -14.34 -4.20 -2.80
CA VAL A 81 -15.37 -4.82 -1.97
C VAL A 81 -16.27 -5.64 -2.87
N THR A 82 -16.49 -6.90 -2.50
CA THR A 82 -17.50 -7.75 -3.15
C THR A 82 -18.62 -8.04 -2.17
N ASN A 83 -19.87 -7.99 -2.63
CA ASN A 83 -21.07 -8.25 -1.83
C ASN A 83 -21.19 -7.33 -0.60
N SER A 84 -21.09 -6.01 -0.82
CA SER A 84 -21.26 -5.02 0.25
C SER A 84 -22.73 -4.86 0.64
N PRO A 85 -23.08 -4.87 1.94
CA PRO A 85 -24.40 -4.44 2.40
C PRO A 85 -24.65 -2.97 2.06
N SER A 86 -25.92 -2.58 1.97
CA SER A 86 -26.29 -1.16 1.92
C SER A 86 -25.92 -0.47 3.24
N GLY A 87 -25.36 0.74 3.14
CA GLY A 87 -24.91 1.47 4.31
C GLY A 87 -23.99 2.63 3.94
N ASN A 88 -23.61 3.39 4.96
CA ASN A 88 -22.60 4.44 4.87
C ASN A 88 -21.29 3.92 5.43
N TYR A 89 -20.20 4.18 4.73
CA TYR A 89 -18.89 3.65 5.07
C TYR A 89 -17.82 4.73 4.99
N LYS A 90 -16.79 4.60 5.83
CA LYS A 90 -15.54 5.35 5.74
C LYS A 90 -14.39 4.41 5.45
N ALA A 91 -13.38 4.92 4.76
CA ALA A 91 -12.14 4.22 4.51
C ALA A 91 -11.00 4.89 5.26
N ARG A 92 -10.13 4.06 5.84
CA ARG A 92 -8.90 4.46 6.52
C ARG A 92 -7.80 3.49 6.13
N VAL A 93 -6.58 3.97 5.96
CA VAL A 93 -5.40 3.11 5.79
C VAL A 93 -4.58 3.17 7.07
N GLU A 94 -4.15 2.02 7.54
CA GLU A 94 -3.22 1.89 8.66
C GLU A 94 -1.85 1.52 8.11
N ILE A 95 -0.82 2.26 8.51
CA ILE A 95 0.57 2.07 8.11
C ILE A 95 1.40 1.80 9.36
N GLN A 96 2.17 0.72 9.36
CA GLN A 96 3.03 0.34 10.48
C GLN A 96 4.47 0.16 10.00
N GLN A 97 5.39 0.82 10.70
CA GLN A 97 6.81 0.73 10.41
C GLN A 97 7.36 -0.68 10.67
N LEU A 98 8.33 -1.10 9.84
CA LEU A 98 9.14 -2.27 10.04
C LEU A 98 10.57 -1.85 10.44
N SER A 99 11.21 -2.58 11.34
CA SER A 99 12.62 -2.39 11.69
C SER A 99 13.55 -2.99 10.64
N ASP A 100 13.08 -4.02 9.93
CA ASP A 100 13.78 -4.70 8.85
C ASP A 100 12.83 -4.83 7.65
N CYS A 101 13.25 -4.31 6.50
CA CYS A 101 12.46 -4.27 5.28
C CYS A 101 12.23 -5.66 4.67
N ASP A 102 13.12 -6.61 4.98
CA ASP A 102 13.07 -7.99 4.50
C ASP A 102 12.27 -8.90 5.45
N ASP A 103 11.96 -8.45 6.67
CA ASP A 103 11.14 -9.16 7.64
C ASP A 103 9.80 -8.44 7.90
N PHE A 104 8.75 -8.91 7.24
CA PHE A 104 7.37 -8.42 7.39
C PHE A 104 6.83 -8.45 8.82
N ASN A 105 7.40 -9.29 9.69
CA ASN A 105 7.00 -9.44 11.08
C ASN A 105 7.78 -8.52 12.03
N SER A 106 8.80 -7.81 11.54
CA SER A 106 9.67 -6.93 12.32
C SER A 106 9.03 -5.57 12.67
N THR A 107 7.80 -5.58 13.19
CA THR A 107 7.05 -4.35 13.44
C THR A 107 7.67 -3.46 14.51
N THR A 108 7.72 -2.16 14.24
CA THR A 108 8.16 -1.13 15.20
C THR A 108 7.01 -0.17 15.50
N GLY A 109 6.65 -0.06 16.79
CA GLY A 109 5.63 0.88 17.25
C GLY A 109 4.19 0.56 16.82
N ASN A 110 3.30 1.54 17.02
CA ASN A 110 1.88 1.45 16.69
C ASN A 110 1.62 1.85 15.24
N ALA A 111 0.57 1.30 14.64
CA ALA A 111 0.13 1.72 13.31
C ALA A 111 -0.39 3.16 13.33
N VAL A 112 0.05 3.97 12.37
CA VAL A 112 -0.46 5.31 12.10
C VAL A 112 -1.61 5.20 11.11
N ALA A 113 -2.67 5.99 11.31
CA ALA A 113 -3.85 5.90 10.48
C ALA A 113 -4.08 7.17 9.66
N PHE A 114 -4.37 6.99 8.38
CA PHE A 114 -4.76 8.05 7.47
C PHE A 114 -6.20 7.83 7.05
N THR A 115 -7.06 8.78 7.40
CA THR A 115 -8.50 8.72 7.14
C THR A 115 -8.86 9.80 6.13
N ASN A 116 -9.79 9.50 5.24
CA ASN A 116 -10.45 10.53 4.45
C ASN A 116 -11.84 10.81 5.06
N ASP A 117 -12.27 12.08 5.07
CA ASP A 117 -13.58 12.47 5.61
C ASP A 117 -14.75 12.10 4.69
N VAL A 118 -14.46 11.51 3.53
CA VAL A 118 -15.45 11.06 2.55
C VAL A 118 -16.25 9.88 3.10
N ILE A 119 -17.58 10.01 3.06
CA ILE A 119 -18.52 8.93 3.32
C ILE A 119 -18.92 8.30 1.98
N TYR A 120 -18.74 6.99 1.90
CA TYR A 120 -19.09 6.19 0.73
C TYR A 120 -20.41 5.48 0.94
N SER A 121 -21.22 5.46 -0.12
CA SER A 121 -22.40 4.61 -0.25
C SER A 121 -22.22 3.69 -1.45
N ASN A 122 -22.89 2.54 -1.46
CA ASN A 122 -22.80 1.56 -2.56
C ASN A 122 -21.34 1.14 -2.87
N ILE A 123 -20.58 0.78 -1.83
CA ILE A 123 -19.13 0.51 -1.93
C ILE A 123 -18.77 -0.68 -2.83
N GLY A 124 -19.73 -1.54 -3.19
CA GLY A 124 -19.55 -2.61 -4.16
C GLY A 124 -19.46 -2.13 -5.62
N THR A 125 -19.94 -0.92 -5.94
CA THR A 125 -19.78 -0.30 -7.27
C THR A 125 -18.86 0.91 -7.24
N ASN A 126 -18.84 1.65 -6.12
CA ASN A 126 -17.99 2.81 -5.92
C ASN A 126 -16.92 2.49 -4.88
N ALA A 127 -15.76 2.04 -5.36
CA ALA A 127 -14.64 1.65 -4.52
C ALA A 127 -14.22 2.78 -3.56
N PRO A 128 -14.25 2.56 -2.22
CA PRO A 128 -13.73 3.52 -1.26
C PRO A 128 -12.23 3.78 -1.47
N GLN A 129 -11.80 5.03 -1.26
CA GLN A 129 -10.40 5.42 -1.48
C GLN A 129 -9.86 6.29 -0.34
N VAL A 130 -8.61 6.05 0.03
CA VAL A 130 -7.83 6.98 0.84
C VAL A 130 -6.76 7.59 -0.05
N THR A 131 -6.93 8.87 -0.37
CA THR A 131 -6.04 9.67 -1.21
C THR A 131 -5.28 10.68 -0.35
N GLY A 132 -4.26 11.33 -0.92
CA GLY A 132 -3.54 12.41 -0.23
C GLY A 132 -2.45 11.94 0.73
N VAL A 133 -2.16 10.64 0.80
CA VAL A 133 -1.08 10.13 1.65
C VAL A 133 0.25 10.45 0.95
N SER A 134 1.05 11.33 1.55
CA SER A 134 2.38 11.64 1.01
C SER A 134 3.32 10.45 1.24
N PRO A 135 4.09 10.00 0.23
CA PRO A 135 5.17 9.02 0.43
C PRO A 135 6.14 9.44 1.53
N SER A 136 6.44 10.74 1.65
CA SER A 136 7.32 11.27 2.70
C SER A 136 6.70 11.24 4.10
N ALA A 137 5.37 11.10 4.20
CA ALA A 137 4.66 10.89 5.47
C ALA A 137 4.60 9.40 5.85
N THR A 138 5.14 8.51 5.02
CA THR A 138 5.30 7.08 5.32
C THR A 138 6.72 6.78 5.78
N PHE A 139 6.93 5.59 6.33
CA PHE A 139 8.26 5.13 6.73
C PHE A 139 9.01 4.60 5.51
N ALA A 140 10.34 4.53 5.59
CA ALA A 140 11.13 3.92 4.51
C ALA A 140 10.75 2.44 4.29
N CYS A 141 10.46 1.72 5.37
CA CYS A 141 10.03 0.33 5.36
C CYS A 141 8.79 0.18 6.24
N TYR A 142 7.69 -0.26 5.63
CA TYR A 142 6.41 -0.38 6.30
C TYR A 142 5.56 -1.48 5.67
N LYS A 143 4.53 -1.85 6.41
CA LYS A 143 3.38 -2.58 5.89
C LYS A 143 2.14 -1.73 6.07
N TRP A 144 1.13 -1.99 5.24
CA TRP A 144 -0.12 -1.25 5.29
C TRP A 144 -1.32 -2.18 5.22
N ARG A 145 -2.46 -1.74 5.73
CA ARG A 145 -3.75 -2.42 5.54
C ARG A 145 -4.86 -1.39 5.39
N LEU A 146 -5.90 -1.75 4.65
CA LEU A 146 -7.08 -0.92 4.51
C LEU A 146 -8.14 -1.35 5.52
N VAL A 147 -8.81 -0.36 6.09
CA VAL A 147 -9.91 -0.52 7.03
C VAL A 147 -11.16 0.15 6.46
N ILE A 148 -12.26 -0.60 6.40
CA ILE A 148 -13.60 -0.10 6.12
C ILE A 148 -14.38 -0.06 7.43
N GLU A 149 -14.93 1.11 7.74
CA GLU A 149 -15.74 1.35 8.92
C GLU A 149 -17.16 1.68 8.48
N GLY A 150 -18.15 0.93 8.95
CA GLY A 150 -19.55 1.29 8.77
C GLY A 150 -19.90 2.39 9.74
N VAL A 151 -20.60 3.42 9.28
CA VAL A 151 -20.96 4.57 10.11
C VAL A 151 -22.46 4.78 10.11
N SER A 152 -23.01 5.03 11.30
CA SER A 152 -24.41 5.44 11.45
C SER A 152 -24.63 6.88 10.96
N ASN A 153 -25.88 7.30 10.85
CA ASN A 153 -26.24 8.70 10.54
C ASN A 153 -25.72 9.71 11.58
N SER A 154 -25.44 9.25 12.81
CA SER A 154 -24.84 10.05 13.87
C SER A 154 -23.31 10.12 13.80
N GLY A 155 -22.69 9.43 12.84
CA GLY A 155 -21.24 9.37 12.65
C GLY A 155 -20.53 8.32 13.50
N SER A 156 -21.22 7.64 14.43
CA SER A 156 -20.65 6.54 15.21
C SER A 156 -20.34 5.32 14.36
N VAL A 157 -19.18 4.69 14.59
CA VAL A 157 -18.75 3.45 13.93
C VAL A 157 -19.61 2.28 14.44
N THR A 158 -20.21 1.53 13.52
CA THR A 158 -21.14 0.42 13.82
C THR A 158 -20.55 -0.95 13.52
N CYS A 159 -19.61 -1.03 12.58
CA CYS A 159 -18.90 -2.24 12.21
C CYS A 159 -17.50 -1.87 11.70
N ASN A 160 -16.59 -2.84 11.63
CA ASN A 160 -15.33 -2.66 10.92
C ASN A 160 -14.93 -3.91 10.12
N SER A 161 -14.20 -3.72 9.03
CA SER A 161 -13.55 -4.81 8.30
C SER A 161 -12.17 -4.32 7.87
N LYS A 162 -11.17 -5.19 7.98
CA LYS A 162 -9.78 -4.87 7.64
C LYS A 162 -9.30 -5.84 6.58
N THR A 163 -8.42 -5.41 5.68
CA THR A 163 -7.67 -6.35 4.84
C THR A 163 -6.60 -7.06 5.67
N ALA A 164 -5.96 -8.06 5.07
CA ALA A 164 -4.64 -8.48 5.49
C ALA A 164 -3.66 -7.29 5.43
N TRP A 165 -2.53 -7.44 6.11
CA TRP A 165 -1.40 -6.55 5.89
C TRP A 165 -0.77 -6.83 4.53
N TYR A 166 -0.37 -5.78 3.83
CA TYR A 166 0.35 -5.79 2.57
C TYR A 166 1.73 -5.15 2.75
N ASP A 167 2.69 -5.60 1.95
CA ASP A 167 4.00 -4.96 1.85
C ASP A 167 3.89 -3.53 1.33
N ALA A 168 4.87 -2.69 1.69
CA ALA A 168 5.02 -1.37 1.09
C ALA A 168 5.06 -1.50 -0.44
N PRO A 169 4.25 -0.72 -1.17
CA PRO A 169 4.26 -0.77 -2.61
C PRO A 169 5.61 -0.25 -3.15
N LEU A 170 6.23 -1.04 -4.02
CA LEU A 170 7.47 -0.68 -4.71
C LEU A 170 7.09 0.24 -5.88
N PHE A 171 7.37 1.55 -5.77
CA PHE A 171 7.15 2.54 -6.82
C PHE A 171 8.45 3.23 -7.21
#